data_AF-A0A0D2XP09-F1
#
_entry.id   AF-A0A0D2XP09-F1
#
_cell.length_a   1.000
_cell.length_b   1.000
_cell.length_c   1.000
_cell.angle_alpha   90.00
_cell.angle_beta   90.00
_cell.angle_gamma   90.00
#
_symmetry.space_group_name_H-M   'P 1'
#
loop_
_entity.id
_entity.type
_entity.pdbx_description
1 polymer ?
#
loop_
_entity_poly.entity_id
_entity_poly.type
_entity_poly.pdbx_seq_one_letter_code
_entity_poly.pdbx_strand_id
1 'polypeptide(L)'
;MPRAVISRQTYHETPAGSAPRNPVRSPVISPMSVQSAQSSWPHRNVQQQEPPLIPTVSSNEQLKNYWKVANGWQASPSEGRVYCMKLAQEKDAPVYSLSSASQPFYNLRIDPTSASAYVTLTRHDPNKPYKAPKPEASSSASSIISGVVGHNSNSSGTKVTDTKHWQEALTTTLEEESRRHPPNDGLVALLMPTPATKMAIERAQDPQSVMLAERECARLVWDEDSSHHFLVHPSLATPFCVTIERSPSWSRVEYTLEHNESPQHLAKLTRDGTGGGWLEIDTGIAAKIESYFIVDVAVTALLLVASADEKNTPAMEVFEPPPPLILTAKQEKRLSKIGKRDERKKRHMESFEIDVESQDESLGKSKPREKEDKLPFLIRVIVKIVKGLFACFIWILTISFKCVGFAFKGCYKCVGSKY
;
A
#
# COMPACT_ATOMS: atom_id res chain seq x y z
N MET A 1 -57.25 -0.42 32.00
CA MET A 1 -57.42 0.72 31.07
C MET A 1 -56.87 0.30 29.69
N PRO A 2 -57.56 0.60 28.58
CA PRO A 2 -57.42 -0.15 27.35
C PRO A 2 -56.37 0.39 26.37
N ARG A 3 -55.78 -0.55 25.62
CA ARG A 3 -54.92 -0.35 24.44
C ARG A 3 -55.75 0.21 23.28
N ALA A 4 -55.29 1.29 22.66
CA ALA A 4 -55.82 1.78 21.39
C ALA A 4 -54.78 1.59 20.29
N VAL A 5 -55.06 0.62 19.42
CA VAL A 5 -54.38 0.37 18.15
C VAL A 5 -55.02 1.31 17.12
N ILE A 6 -54.24 2.26 16.60
CA ILE A 6 -54.70 3.15 15.53
C ILE A 6 -54.33 2.50 14.20
N SER A 7 -55.32 1.89 13.56
CA SER A 7 -55.28 1.48 12.16
C SER A 7 -55.49 2.72 11.29
N ARG A 8 -54.47 3.13 10.51
CA ARG A 8 -54.63 4.10 9.42
C ARG A 8 -54.73 3.33 8.10
N GLN A 9 -55.93 3.32 7.54
CA GLN A 9 -56.20 2.90 6.17
C GLN A 9 -55.76 4.04 5.23
N THR A 10 -54.92 3.73 4.25
CA THR A 10 -54.51 4.65 3.18
C THR A 10 -55.57 4.66 2.08
N TYR A 11 -56.21 5.81 1.89
CA TYR A 11 -57.13 6.09 0.79
C TYR A 11 -56.31 6.66 -0.38
N HIS A 12 -56.30 5.99 -1.53
CA HIS A 12 -55.74 6.52 -2.77
C HIS A 12 -56.86 7.08 -3.64
N GLU A 13 -56.77 8.37 -3.96
CA GLU A 13 -57.62 9.04 -4.94
C GLU A 13 -56.86 9.09 -6.27
N THR A 14 -57.46 8.57 -7.34
CA THR A 14 -56.90 8.54 -8.70
C THR A 14 -57.76 9.43 -9.59
N PRO A 15 -57.20 10.29 -10.45
CA PRO A 15 -57.96 10.84 -11.55
C PRO A 15 -57.51 10.28 -12.91
N ALA A 16 -58.52 9.91 -13.70
CA ALA A 16 -58.70 10.22 -15.12
C ALA A 16 -58.99 8.99 -16.02
N GLY A 17 -60.26 8.90 -16.44
CA GLY A 17 -60.69 8.68 -17.82
C GLY A 17 -60.36 7.36 -18.53
N SER A 18 -61.39 6.49 -18.66
CA SER A 18 -61.75 5.65 -19.83
C SER A 18 -60.64 5.22 -20.81
N ALA A 19 -60.40 3.94 -21.13
CA ALA A 19 -61.33 2.96 -21.72
C ALA A 19 -60.61 1.56 -21.88
N PRO A 20 -61.24 0.48 -22.41
CA PRO A 20 -61.21 -0.86 -21.77
C PRO A 20 -60.47 -1.98 -22.53
N ARG A 21 -60.13 -3.08 -21.83
CA ARG A 21 -60.21 -4.49 -22.31
C ARG A 21 -59.87 -5.53 -21.22
N ASN A 22 -60.81 -6.45 -20.98
CA ASN A 22 -60.68 -7.73 -20.25
C ASN A 22 -60.15 -8.84 -21.20
N PRO A 23 -59.92 -10.12 -20.78
CA PRO A 23 -59.62 -10.70 -19.45
C PRO A 23 -58.51 -11.79 -19.49
N VAL A 24 -57.73 -12.05 -18.42
CA VAL A 24 -57.08 -13.38 -18.25
C VAL A 24 -56.95 -13.80 -16.77
N ARG A 25 -57.37 -15.05 -16.52
CA ARG A 25 -57.23 -15.98 -15.38
C ARG A 25 -56.07 -15.76 -14.39
N SER A 26 -56.39 -15.97 -13.11
CA SER A 26 -55.46 -16.41 -12.06
C SER A 26 -55.10 -17.90 -12.18
N PRO A 27 -53.92 -18.30 -11.66
CA PRO A 27 -53.97 -19.30 -10.58
C PRO A 27 -53.02 -19.02 -9.40
N VAL A 28 -53.38 -19.69 -8.31
CA VAL A 28 -52.83 -19.75 -6.95
C VAL A 28 -51.38 -20.24 -6.91
N ILE A 29 -50.50 -19.56 -6.15
CA ILE A 29 -49.26 -20.13 -5.57
C ILE A 29 -49.07 -19.57 -4.14
N SER A 30 -48.76 -20.50 -3.22
CA SER A 30 -48.66 -20.38 -1.76
C SER A 30 -47.48 -19.52 -1.25
N PRO A 31 -47.49 -19.07 0.03
CA PRO A 31 -46.45 -18.22 0.60
C PRO A 31 -45.35 -19.05 1.28
N MET A 32 -44.12 -19.03 0.76
CA MET A 32 -42.92 -19.38 1.54
C MET A 32 -41.70 -18.61 1.05
N SER A 33 -40.90 -18.16 2.03
CA SER A 33 -39.57 -17.56 1.92
C SER A 33 -39.48 -16.09 1.50
N VAL A 34 -39.75 -15.20 2.47
CA VAL A 34 -39.15 -13.87 2.52
C VAL A 34 -37.77 -14.01 3.15
N GLN A 35 -36.77 -14.37 2.34
CA GLN A 35 -35.36 -14.21 2.68
C GLN A 35 -34.62 -13.65 1.46
N SER A 36 -33.74 -12.67 1.73
CA SER A 36 -32.82 -11.99 0.83
C SER A 36 -33.42 -11.20 -0.35
N ALA A 37 -34.14 -10.11 -0.03
CA ALA A 37 -34.05 -8.90 -0.85
C ALA A 37 -32.80 -8.11 -0.42
N GLN A 38 -31.60 -8.66 -0.70
CA GLN A 38 -30.41 -7.84 -0.73
C GLN A 38 -30.38 -7.12 -2.08
N SER A 39 -30.34 -5.80 -1.99
CA SER A 39 -30.22 -4.83 -3.07
C SER A 39 -29.14 -5.22 -4.08
N SER A 40 -29.55 -5.84 -5.19
CA SER A 40 -28.70 -6.02 -6.36
C SER A 40 -28.61 -4.68 -7.08
N TRP A 41 -27.51 -3.95 -6.81
CA TRP A 41 -26.99 -2.98 -7.77
C TRP A 41 -26.78 -3.70 -9.11
N PRO A 42 -27.04 -3.06 -10.26
CA PRO A 42 -27.06 -3.75 -11.54
C PRO A 42 -25.70 -4.40 -11.77
N HIS A 43 -25.70 -5.73 -11.85
CA HIS A 43 -24.55 -6.51 -12.31
C HIS A 43 -24.11 -5.94 -13.65
N ARG A 44 -23.00 -5.19 -13.62
CA ARG A 44 -22.32 -4.70 -14.81
C ARG A 44 -21.90 -5.95 -15.57
N ASN A 45 -22.53 -6.17 -16.71
CA ASN A 45 -22.19 -7.26 -17.62
C ASN A 45 -20.67 -7.31 -17.79
N VAL A 46 -20.13 -8.53 -17.87
CA VAL A 46 -18.77 -8.88 -18.30
C VAL A 46 -18.61 -8.44 -19.76
N GLN A 47 -18.66 -7.15 -19.97
CA GLN A 47 -18.69 -6.49 -21.26
C GLN A 47 -17.25 -6.05 -21.47
N GLN A 48 -16.52 -6.86 -22.22
CA GLN A 48 -15.24 -6.53 -22.87
C GLN A 48 -14.45 -5.48 -22.10
N GLN A 49 -13.86 -5.94 -21.00
CA GLN A 49 -13.09 -5.12 -20.08
C GLN A 49 -11.95 -4.45 -20.87
N GLU A 50 -12.14 -3.18 -21.23
CA GLU A 50 -11.15 -2.34 -21.89
C GLU A 50 -9.89 -2.32 -21.01
N PRO A 51 -8.67 -2.40 -21.58
CA PRO A 51 -7.46 -2.41 -20.76
C PRO A 51 -7.47 -1.19 -19.83
N PRO A 52 -7.18 -1.39 -18.53
CA PRO A 52 -7.31 -0.33 -17.55
C PRO A 52 -6.32 0.79 -17.90
N LEU A 53 -6.84 2.00 -18.03
CA LEU A 53 -6.03 3.17 -18.35
C LEU A 53 -5.02 3.40 -17.23
N ILE A 54 -3.74 3.54 -17.60
CA ILE A 54 -2.67 3.93 -16.68
C ILE A 54 -2.76 5.45 -16.52
N PRO A 55 -3.00 5.96 -15.31
CA PRO A 55 -3.15 7.39 -15.11
C PRO A 55 -1.81 8.11 -15.35
N THR A 56 -1.87 9.32 -15.88
CA THR A 56 -0.68 10.14 -16.12
C THR A 56 -0.23 10.76 -14.80
N VAL A 57 1.00 10.43 -14.38
CA VAL A 57 1.59 10.98 -13.15
C VAL A 57 1.79 12.49 -13.27
N SER A 58 1.43 13.22 -12.23
CA SER A 58 1.57 14.67 -12.19
C SER A 58 3.03 15.11 -12.27
N SER A 59 3.24 16.22 -12.97
CA SER A 59 4.54 16.88 -13.04
C SER A 59 4.90 17.51 -11.69
N ASN A 60 6.18 17.85 -11.54
CA ASN A 60 6.69 18.56 -10.37
C ASN A 60 6.01 19.94 -10.17
N GLU A 61 5.80 20.67 -11.27
CA GLU A 61 5.13 21.97 -11.30
C GLU A 61 3.67 21.86 -10.85
N GLN A 62 3.00 20.78 -11.25
CA GLN A 62 1.66 20.48 -10.75
C GLN A 62 1.69 20.22 -9.25
N LEU A 63 2.65 19.44 -8.74
CA LEU A 63 2.76 19.20 -7.30
C LEU A 63 3.11 20.46 -6.49
N LYS A 64 3.73 21.49 -7.08
CA LYS A 64 3.86 22.81 -6.44
C LYS A 64 2.52 23.51 -6.23
N ASN A 65 1.54 23.28 -7.09
CA ASN A 65 0.17 23.77 -6.87
C ASN A 65 -0.56 22.92 -5.84
N TYR A 66 -0.45 21.59 -5.92
CA TYR A 66 -0.97 20.67 -4.92
C TYR A 66 -0.43 20.97 -3.51
N TRP A 67 0.83 21.38 -3.39
CA TRP A 67 1.46 21.80 -2.14
C TRP A 67 0.66 22.88 -1.40
N LYS A 68 0.03 23.82 -2.12
CA LYS A 68 -0.82 24.83 -1.48
C LYS A 68 -1.98 24.15 -0.77
N VAL A 69 -2.65 23.21 -1.45
CA VAL A 69 -3.80 22.46 -0.92
C VAL A 69 -3.39 21.61 0.28
N ALA A 70 -2.28 20.90 0.19
CA ALA A 70 -1.73 20.17 1.33
C ALA A 70 -1.45 21.10 2.53
N ASN A 71 -1.09 22.36 2.30
CA ASN A 71 -0.89 23.37 3.37
C ASN A 71 -2.17 24.12 3.75
N GLY A 72 -3.35 23.58 3.49
CA GLY A 72 -4.62 24.17 3.92
C GLY A 72 -5.22 25.17 2.96
N TRP A 73 -4.74 25.27 1.72
CA TRP A 73 -5.39 26.13 0.74
C TRP A 73 -6.56 25.42 0.06
N GLN A 74 -7.75 26.00 0.09
CA GLN A 74 -8.91 25.46 -0.61
C GLN A 74 -8.92 25.90 -2.08
N ALA A 75 -9.00 24.93 -2.99
CA ALA A 75 -9.01 25.21 -4.41
C ALA A 75 -10.31 25.89 -4.88
N SER A 76 -10.18 26.96 -5.65
CA SER A 76 -11.33 27.53 -6.35
C SER A 76 -11.88 26.51 -7.38
N PRO A 77 -13.16 26.60 -7.78
CA PRO A 77 -13.73 25.70 -8.78
C PRO A 77 -12.96 25.66 -10.12
N SER A 78 -12.27 26.74 -10.47
CA SER A 78 -11.42 26.83 -11.67
C SER A 78 -10.02 26.24 -11.50
N GLU A 79 -9.54 26.08 -10.26
CA GLU A 79 -8.20 25.57 -9.96
C GLU A 79 -8.20 24.10 -9.54
N GLY A 80 -9.32 23.61 -9.00
CA GLY A 80 -9.54 22.22 -8.63
C GLY A 80 -9.26 21.26 -9.78
N ARG A 81 -8.50 20.20 -9.49
CA ARG A 81 -8.15 19.15 -10.46
C ARG A 81 -7.72 17.87 -9.76
N VAL A 82 -7.65 16.80 -10.53
CA VAL A 82 -7.05 15.54 -10.07
C VAL A 82 -5.53 15.60 -10.19
N TYR A 83 -4.85 15.31 -9.09
CA TYR A 83 -3.40 15.08 -9.05
C TYR A 83 -3.13 13.60 -8.90
N CYS A 84 -2.20 13.08 -9.70
CA CYS A 84 -1.81 11.68 -9.68
C CYS A 84 -0.35 11.55 -9.24
N MET A 85 -0.08 10.72 -8.24
CA MET A 85 1.26 10.43 -7.75
C MET A 85 1.55 8.95 -7.92
N LYS A 86 2.77 8.63 -8.37
CA LYS A 86 3.23 7.24 -8.48
C LYS A 86 3.55 6.70 -7.10
N LEU A 87 2.97 5.55 -6.77
CA LEU A 87 3.24 4.78 -5.55
C LEU A 87 4.40 3.81 -5.79
N ALA A 88 5.30 3.76 -4.82
CA ALA A 88 6.31 2.71 -4.69
C ALA A 88 6.36 2.25 -3.23
N GLN A 89 6.41 0.94 -3.02
CA GLN A 89 6.63 0.33 -1.71
C GLN A 89 8.06 -0.18 -1.60
N GLU A 90 8.69 0.05 -0.45
CA GLU A 90 10.00 -0.53 -0.14
C GLU A 90 9.87 -2.03 0.12
N LYS A 91 10.83 -2.84 -0.36
CA LYS A 91 10.73 -4.31 -0.29
C LYS A 91 10.88 -4.86 1.13
N ASP A 92 11.74 -4.23 1.92
CA ASP A 92 12.17 -4.74 3.23
C ASP A 92 11.57 -3.95 4.40
N ALA A 93 10.71 -2.97 4.12
CA ALA A 93 10.07 -2.13 5.12
C ALA A 93 8.67 -1.69 4.66
N PRO A 94 7.70 -1.53 5.58
CA PRO A 94 6.37 -0.99 5.27
C PRO A 94 6.41 0.54 5.08
N VAL A 95 7.21 0.97 4.10
CA VAL A 95 7.43 2.36 3.72
C VAL A 95 6.87 2.55 2.31
N TYR A 96 5.95 3.51 2.18
CA TYR A 96 5.26 3.84 0.94
C TYR A 96 5.66 5.25 0.51
N SER A 97 6.17 5.38 -0.70
CA SER A 97 6.55 6.66 -1.29
C SER A 97 5.61 7.04 -2.43
N LEU A 98 5.07 8.24 -2.38
CA LEU A 98 4.29 8.85 -3.46
C LEU A 98 5.12 9.95 -4.11
N SER A 99 5.24 9.89 -5.42
CA SER A 99 6.15 10.73 -6.19
C SER A 99 5.47 11.36 -7.39
N SER A 100 5.95 12.55 -7.76
CA SER A 100 5.75 13.09 -9.11
C SER A 100 6.55 12.27 -10.13
N ALA A 101 6.50 12.69 -11.39
CA ALA A 101 7.37 12.16 -12.43
C ALA A 101 8.89 12.28 -12.12
N SER A 102 9.33 13.20 -11.25
CA SER A 102 10.76 13.48 -11.04
C SER A 102 11.24 13.52 -9.59
N GLN A 103 10.36 13.75 -8.61
CA GLN A 103 10.72 13.86 -7.21
C GLN A 103 9.67 13.26 -6.27
N PRO A 104 10.07 12.80 -5.08
CA PRO A 104 9.13 12.37 -4.05
C PRO A 104 8.29 13.54 -3.55
N PHE A 105 7.08 13.22 -3.07
CA PHE A 105 6.19 14.16 -2.42
C PHE A 105 5.75 13.64 -1.05
N TYR A 106 5.04 12.51 -0.96
CA TYR A 106 4.72 11.88 0.33
C TYR A 106 5.63 10.69 0.62
N ASN A 107 5.88 10.48 1.91
CA ASN A 107 6.42 9.23 2.42
C ASN A 107 5.62 8.83 3.67
N LEU A 108 4.95 7.68 3.61
CA LEU A 108 4.25 7.06 4.74
C LEU A 108 5.12 5.92 5.28
N ARG A 109 5.42 5.97 6.57
CA ARG A 109 6.13 4.90 7.28
C ARG A 109 5.22 4.32 8.35
N ILE A 110 5.18 2.99 8.41
CA ILE A 110 4.50 2.24 9.46
C ILE A 110 5.57 1.55 10.30
N ASP A 111 5.71 1.89 11.56
CA ASP A 111 6.64 1.26 12.49
C ASP A 111 5.88 0.29 13.39
N PRO A 112 5.91 -1.03 13.12
CA PRO A 112 5.18 -2.02 13.91
C PRO A 112 5.69 -2.05 15.35
N THR A 113 4.76 -2.22 16.28
CA THR A 113 5.04 -2.52 17.68
C THR A 113 4.51 -3.92 18.01
N SER A 114 4.61 -4.35 19.27
CA SER A 114 4.15 -5.69 19.69
C SER A 114 2.64 -5.92 19.50
N ALA A 115 1.82 -4.86 19.52
CA ALA A 115 0.36 -4.97 19.43
C ALA A 115 -0.30 -3.92 18.50
N SER A 116 0.49 -2.99 17.96
CA SER A 116 0.01 -1.85 17.16
C SER A 116 1.04 -1.46 16.10
N ALA A 117 0.91 -0.26 15.53
CA ALA A 117 1.99 0.38 14.79
C ALA A 117 1.91 1.90 14.92
N TYR A 118 3.06 2.56 14.98
CA TYR A 118 3.14 4.01 14.80
C TYR A 118 3.16 4.33 13.30
N VAL A 119 2.42 5.35 12.90
CA VAL A 119 2.30 5.74 11.49
C VAL A 119 2.68 7.20 11.37
N THR A 120 3.58 7.49 10.44
CA THR A 120 4.03 8.85 10.15
C THR A 120 3.91 9.12 8.67
N LEU A 121 3.15 10.16 8.31
CA LEU A 121 3.10 10.72 6.97
C LEU A 121 3.98 11.98 6.94
N THR A 122 4.93 12.01 6.00
CA THR A 122 5.78 13.17 5.75
C THR A 122 5.60 13.67 4.32
N ARG A 123 5.86 14.96 4.11
CA ARG A 123 5.81 15.65 2.82
C ARG A 123 7.13 16.33 2.52
N HIS A 124 7.62 16.18 1.30
CA HIS A 124 8.76 16.93 0.79
C HIS A 124 8.28 18.19 0.07
N ASP A 125 8.86 19.36 0.39
CA ASP A 125 8.55 20.62 -0.28
C ASP A 125 8.94 20.55 -1.77
N PRO A 126 7.99 20.58 -2.72
CA PRO A 126 8.30 20.42 -4.13
C PRO A 126 9.03 21.63 -4.75
N ASN A 127 9.15 22.74 -4.02
CA ASN A 127 9.96 23.89 -4.43
C ASN A 127 11.44 23.70 -4.09
N LYS A 128 11.79 22.64 -3.37
CA LYS A 128 13.15 22.34 -2.95
C LYS A 128 13.68 21.17 -3.76
N PRO A 129 14.96 21.19 -4.17
CA PRO A 129 15.54 20.06 -4.88
C PRO A 129 15.67 18.87 -3.93
N TYR A 130 15.15 17.72 -4.36
CA TYR A 130 15.37 16.46 -3.66
C TYR A 130 16.79 15.93 -3.95
N LYS A 131 17.48 15.48 -2.90
CA LYS A 131 18.73 14.74 -3.01
C LYS A 131 18.50 13.36 -2.41
N ALA A 132 18.66 12.32 -3.23
CA ALA A 132 18.54 10.95 -2.74
C ALA A 132 19.62 10.69 -1.66
N PRO A 133 19.26 10.02 -0.55
CA PRO A 133 20.22 9.60 0.46
C PRO A 133 21.32 8.75 -0.17
N LYS A 134 22.58 8.98 0.23
CA LYS A 134 23.70 8.15 -0.24
C LYS A 134 23.63 6.78 0.44
N PRO A 135 23.83 5.67 -0.29
CA PRO A 135 23.64 4.31 0.21
C PRO A 135 24.63 3.88 1.32
N GLU A 136 25.62 4.69 1.69
CA GLU A 136 26.61 4.34 2.74
C GLU A 136 26.23 4.82 4.15
N ALA A 137 25.15 5.58 4.32
CA ALA A 137 24.75 6.13 5.63
C ALA A 137 23.62 5.35 6.31
N SER A 138 23.16 4.22 5.75
CA SER A 138 22.09 3.41 6.31
C SER A 138 22.61 2.45 7.40
N SER A 139 23.05 3.01 8.53
CA SER A 139 23.28 2.24 9.76
C SER A 139 22.68 2.91 10.99
N SER A 140 21.58 3.65 10.82
CA SER A 140 20.65 4.02 11.90
C SER A 140 19.31 4.51 11.31
N ALA A 141 18.33 3.61 11.20
CA ALA A 141 16.93 3.92 10.85
C ALA A 141 16.19 4.74 11.95
N SER A 142 16.91 5.16 12.99
CA SER A 142 16.45 5.87 14.18
C SER A 142 16.60 7.39 14.08
N SER A 143 17.27 7.92 13.05
CA SER A 143 17.63 9.35 12.96
C SER A 143 16.49 10.28 12.51
N ILE A 144 15.36 9.73 12.05
CA ILE A 144 14.19 10.54 11.68
C ILE A 144 13.48 11.10 12.94
N ILE A 145 13.61 10.42 14.09
CA ILE A 145 12.85 10.75 15.31
C ILE A 145 13.56 11.81 16.17
N SER A 146 14.89 11.97 16.08
CA SER A 146 15.65 12.85 16.99
C SER A 146 15.54 14.36 16.68
N GLY A 147 14.90 14.74 15.57
CA GLY A 147 14.77 16.14 15.16
C GLY A 147 13.48 16.85 15.58
N VAL A 148 12.47 16.13 16.06
CA VAL A 148 11.06 16.62 16.10
C VAL A 148 10.48 16.79 17.50
N VAL A 149 11.23 16.48 18.57
CA VAL A 149 10.80 16.79 19.94
C VAL A 149 11.89 17.55 20.70
N GLY A 150 11.76 18.88 20.75
CA GLY A 150 12.36 19.70 21.81
C GLY A 150 13.43 20.71 21.40
N HIS A 151 13.09 21.97 21.67
CA HIS A 151 13.97 23.07 22.06
C HIS A 151 14.86 23.74 21.01
N ASN A 152 14.44 24.97 20.69
CA ASN A 152 15.28 26.05 20.21
C ASN A 152 16.50 26.19 21.15
N SER A 153 17.66 25.70 20.73
CA SER A 153 18.94 26.06 21.34
C SER A 153 20.03 26.05 20.29
N ASN A 154 20.69 27.20 20.18
CA ASN A 154 21.94 27.40 19.48
C ASN A 154 22.96 26.40 20.04
N SER A 155 23.30 25.34 19.31
CA SER A 155 24.57 24.63 19.54
C SER A 155 25.13 24.07 18.24
N SER A 156 26.34 24.51 17.95
CA SER A 156 27.24 24.00 16.92
C SER A 156 27.58 22.54 17.22
N GLY A 157 27.17 21.64 16.34
CA GLY A 157 27.47 20.21 16.42
C GLY A 157 26.88 19.46 15.22
N THR A 158 27.70 19.27 14.20
CA THR A 158 27.58 18.40 13.01
C THR A 158 26.25 17.63 12.85
N LYS A 159 25.25 18.25 12.21
CA LYS A 159 23.94 17.64 11.91
C LYS A 159 23.95 16.89 10.57
N VAL A 160 23.55 15.61 10.62
CA VAL A 160 23.22 14.77 9.45
C VAL A 160 22.07 15.41 8.67
N THR A 161 22.18 15.43 7.34
CA THR A 161 21.44 16.34 6.44
C THR A 161 20.20 15.72 5.76
N ASP A 162 19.72 14.56 6.20
CA ASP A 162 18.75 13.75 5.45
C ASP A 162 17.27 14.16 5.59
N THR A 163 16.91 15.08 6.50
CA THR A 163 15.51 15.55 6.66
C THR A 163 15.28 16.96 6.11
N LYS A 164 16.26 17.53 5.42
CA LYS A 164 16.16 18.90 4.91
C LYS A 164 15.01 18.99 3.91
N HIS A 165 14.03 19.86 4.19
CA HIS A 165 12.82 20.11 3.38
C HIS A 165 11.70 19.07 3.49
N TRP A 166 11.82 18.09 4.38
CA TRP A 166 10.71 17.23 4.75
C TRP A 166 9.93 17.83 5.93
N GLN A 167 8.62 17.73 5.88
CA GLN A 167 7.69 18.20 6.91
C GLN A 167 6.80 17.04 7.33
N GLU A 168 6.67 16.81 8.62
CA GLU A 168 5.65 15.90 9.15
C GLU A 168 4.26 16.50 8.89
N ALA A 169 3.39 15.72 8.26
CA ALA A 169 2.06 16.13 7.85
C ALA A 169 0.98 15.55 8.77
N LEU A 170 1.14 14.29 9.16
CA LEU A 170 0.17 13.56 9.96
C LEU A 170 0.88 12.45 10.73
N THR A 171 0.48 12.26 11.98
CA THR A 171 0.87 11.09 12.78
C THR A 171 -0.35 10.39 13.32
N THR A 172 -0.25 9.08 13.50
CA THR A 172 -1.29 8.28 14.15
C THR A 172 -0.69 7.00 14.72
N THR A 173 -1.48 6.30 15.52
CA THR A 173 -1.19 4.96 16.00
C THR A 173 -2.33 4.06 15.50
N LEU A 174 -1.97 2.93 14.89
CA LEU A 174 -2.96 1.91 14.58
C LEU A 174 -3.47 1.29 15.87
N GLU A 175 -4.78 1.22 16.02
CA GLU A 175 -5.41 0.55 17.15
C GLU A 175 -5.23 -0.97 17.05
N GLU A 176 -5.35 -1.64 18.19
CA GLU A 176 -5.30 -3.10 18.25
C GLU A 176 -6.47 -3.71 17.47
N GLU A 177 -6.25 -4.86 16.81
CA GLU A 177 -7.28 -5.56 16.05
C GLU A 177 -8.54 -5.85 16.88
N SER A 178 -8.39 -6.12 18.17
CA SER A 178 -9.49 -6.39 19.10
C SER A 178 -10.45 -5.19 19.28
N ARG A 179 -10.00 -3.96 19.02
CA ARG A 179 -10.83 -2.74 19.07
C ARG A 179 -11.78 -2.62 17.87
N ARG A 180 -11.55 -3.39 16.81
CA ARG A 180 -12.40 -3.36 15.60
C ARG A 180 -13.75 -4.07 15.78
N HIS A 181 -13.86 -4.92 16.80
CA HIS A 181 -15.03 -5.77 17.02
C HIS A 181 -15.87 -5.28 18.22
N PRO A 182 -17.20 -5.52 18.22
CA PRO A 182 -18.06 -5.25 19.37
C PRO A 182 -17.51 -5.90 20.66
N PRO A 183 -17.62 -5.23 21.82
CA PRO A 183 -18.41 -4.03 22.10
C PRO A 183 -17.71 -2.69 21.80
N ASN A 184 -16.56 -2.71 21.12
CA ASN A 184 -15.77 -1.51 20.86
C ASN A 184 -16.34 -0.69 19.69
N ASP A 185 -15.72 0.47 19.44
CA ASP A 185 -16.18 1.49 18.49
C ASP A 185 -15.69 1.29 17.05
N GLY A 186 -15.08 0.14 16.74
CA GLY A 186 -14.56 -0.16 15.40
C GLY A 186 -13.30 0.63 15.03
N LEU A 187 -12.69 1.39 15.93
CA LEU A 187 -11.62 2.32 15.57
C LEU A 187 -10.39 1.56 15.05
N VAL A 188 -9.91 1.98 13.88
CA VAL A 188 -8.66 1.50 13.28
C VAL A 188 -7.53 2.50 13.54
N ALA A 189 -7.80 3.79 13.40
CA ALA A 189 -6.83 4.86 13.66
C ALA A 189 -7.51 6.21 13.88
N LEU A 190 -6.93 7.04 14.76
CA LEU A 190 -7.24 8.48 14.86
C LEU A 190 -6.22 9.28 14.05
N LEU A 191 -6.63 9.76 12.89
CA LEU A 191 -5.78 10.48 11.94
C LEU A 191 -5.64 11.94 12.39
N MET A 192 -4.44 12.31 12.85
CA MET A 192 -4.18 13.62 13.46
C MET A 192 -3.16 14.43 12.63
N PRO A 193 -3.63 15.40 11.82
CA PRO A 193 -2.73 16.30 11.10
C PRO A 193 -1.80 17.05 12.07
N THR A 194 -0.51 17.08 11.78
CA THR A 194 0.52 17.69 12.65
C THR A 194 0.22 19.16 12.99
N PRO A 195 -0.26 20.03 12.07
CA PRO A 195 -0.63 21.40 12.43
C PRO A 195 -1.79 21.47 13.44
N ALA A 196 -2.78 20.58 13.32
CA ALA A 196 -3.89 20.50 14.26
C ALA A 196 -3.41 20.03 15.64
N THR A 197 -2.61 18.97 15.71
CA THR A 197 -2.01 18.47 16.95
C THR A 197 -1.17 19.55 17.64
N LYS A 198 -0.35 20.29 16.90
CA LYS A 198 0.45 21.40 17.44
C LYS A 198 -0.44 22.50 18.00
N MET A 199 -1.50 22.90 17.28
CA MET A 199 -2.44 23.90 17.76
C MET A 199 -3.12 23.47 19.06
N ALA A 200 -3.56 22.20 19.16
CA ALA A 200 -4.17 21.66 20.38
C ALA A 200 -3.22 21.69 21.58
N ILE A 201 -1.93 21.39 21.37
CA ILE A 201 -0.91 21.39 22.43
C ILE A 201 -0.52 22.81 22.83
N GLU A 202 -0.15 23.65 21.86
CA GLU A 202 0.36 25.01 22.09
C GLU A 202 -0.72 25.94 22.67
N ARG A 203 -2.00 25.67 22.34
CA ARG A 203 -3.16 26.43 22.82
C ARG A 203 -4.10 25.59 23.67
N ALA A 204 -3.57 24.65 24.45
CA ALA A 204 -4.37 23.77 25.30
C ALA A 204 -5.26 24.50 26.33
N GLN A 205 -4.95 25.76 26.66
CA GLN A 205 -5.74 26.58 27.58
C GLN A 205 -6.87 27.36 26.89
N ASP A 206 -6.93 27.37 25.56
CA ASP A 206 -8.00 27.99 24.78
C ASP A 206 -8.92 26.90 24.21
N PRO A 207 -10.10 26.69 24.81
CA PRO A 207 -11.04 25.66 24.35
C PRO A 207 -11.45 25.82 22.88
N GLN A 208 -11.52 27.05 22.36
CA GLN A 208 -11.90 27.26 20.96
C GLN A 208 -10.81 26.78 20.01
N SER A 209 -9.52 27.06 20.31
CA SER A 209 -8.40 26.54 19.52
C SER A 209 -8.32 25.02 19.56
N VAL A 210 -8.56 24.38 20.71
CA VAL A 210 -8.58 22.91 20.82
C VAL A 210 -9.73 22.33 20.00
N MET A 211 -10.94 22.88 20.11
CA MET A 211 -12.08 22.43 19.31
C MET A 211 -11.85 22.58 17.80
N LEU A 212 -11.22 23.67 17.36
CA LEU A 212 -10.86 23.85 15.94
C LEU A 212 -9.82 22.83 15.48
N ALA A 213 -8.86 22.46 16.33
CA ALA A 213 -7.88 21.43 16.01
C ALA A 213 -8.55 20.05 15.89
N GLU A 214 -9.44 19.72 16.83
CA GLU A 214 -10.19 18.46 16.80
C GLU A 214 -11.09 18.32 15.57
N ARG A 215 -11.61 19.44 15.03
CA ARG A 215 -12.40 19.45 13.79
C ARG A 215 -11.61 19.07 12.54
N GLU A 216 -10.28 19.11 12.58
CA GLU A 216 -9.40 18.68 11.48
C GLU A 216 -8.95 17.21 11.61
N CYS A 217 -9.23 16.57 12.74
CA CYS A 217 -8.90 15.16 12.96
C CYS A 217 -9.99 14.25 12.38
N ALA A 218 -9.60 13.06 11.92
CA ALA A 218 -10.53 12.09 11.37
C ALA A 218 -10.37 10.72 12.03
N ARG A 219 -11.42 9.91 11.99
CA ARG A 219 -11.40 8.53 12.47
C ARG A 219 -11.51 7.58 11.29
N LEU A 220 -10.54 6.69 11.14
CA LEU A 220 -10.68 5.52 10.27
C LEU A 220 -11.29 4.40 11.11
N VAL A 221 -12.45 3.89 10.71
CA VAL A 221 -13.26 2.92 11.46
C VAL A 221 -13.55 1.73 10.57
N TRP A 222 -13.51 0.53 11.14
CA TRP A 222 -14.02 -0.70 10.56
C TRP A 222 -15.44 -0.92 11.05
N ASP A 223 -16.38 -1.08 10.13
CA ASP A 223 -17.75 -1.47 10.44
C ASP A 223 -17.94 -2.95 10.13
N GLU A 224 -18.20 -3.75 11.17
CA GLU A 224 -18.34 -5.20 11.04
C GLU A 224 -19.60 -5.59 10.27
N ASP A 225 -20.70 -4.85 10.45
CA ASP A 225 -22.00 -5.16 9.85
C ASP A 225 -21.97 -5.02 8.32
N SER A 226 -21.33 -3.98 7.80
CA SER A 226 -21.16 -3.77 6.36
C SER A 226 -19.86 -4.37 5.82
N SER A 227 -18.91 -4.74 6.68
CA SER A 227 -17.56 -5.18 6.31
C SER A 227 -16.82 -4.13 5.45
N HIS A 228 -17.00 -2.85 5.77
CA HIS A 228 -16.36 -1.72 5.10
C HIS A 228 -15.56 -0.85 6.07
N HIS A 229 -14.53 -0.18 5.53
CA HIS A 229 -13.86 0.90 6.24
C HIS A 229 -14.58 2.22 5.97
N PHE A 230 -14.76 3.03 7.01
CA PHE A 230 -15.30 4.37 6.94
C PHE A 230 -14.29 5.39 7.42
N LEU A 231 -14.15 6.47 6.68
CA LEU A 231 -13.42 7.66 7.11
C LEU A 231 -14.42 8.69 7.61
N VAL A 232 -14.51 8.81 8.93
CA VAL A 232 -15.40 9.74 9.63
C VAL A 232 -14.64 11.05 9.87
N HIS A 233 -15.15 12.15 9.32
CA HIS A 233 -14.58 13.48 9.50
C HIS A 233 -15.64 14.46 10.05
N PRO A 234 -15.35 15.28 11.07
CA PRO A 234 -16.33 16.18 11.70
C PRO A 234 -17.01 17.18 10.74
N SER A 235 -16.30 17.57 9.68
CA SER A 235 -16.82 18.47 8.63
C SER A 235 -17.80 17.81 7.63
N LEU A 236 -18.15 16.55 7.82
CA LEU A 236 -19.08 15.82 6.95
C LEU A 236 -20.27 15.31 7.75
N ALA A 237 -21.47 15.37 7.16
CA ALA A 237 -22.68 14.81 7.76
C ALA A 237 -22.69 13.28 7.73
N THR A 238 -22.11 12.69 6.68
CA THR A 238 -21.94 11.24 6.51
C THR A 238 -20.47 10.91 6.25
N PRO A 239 -19.99 9.72 6.65
CA PRO A 239 -18.60 9.36 6.42
C PRO A 239 -18.34 9.03 4.95
N PHE A 240 -17.07 9.12 4.54
CA PHE A 240 -16.64 8.46 3.31
C PHE A 240 -16.58 6.95 3.53
N CYS A 241 -17.01 6.17 2.54
CA CYS A 241 -16.83 4.73 2.47
C CYS A 241 -15.58 4.41 1.66
N VAL A 242 -14.77 3.45 2.12
CA VAL A 242 -13.68 2.90 1.32
C VAL A 242 -14.19 1.67 0.56
N THR A 243 -14.31 1.80 -0.75
CA THR A 243 -14.69 0.71 -1.65
C THR A 243 -13.43 0.04 -2.19
N ILE A 244 -13.41 -1.30 -2.20
CA ILE A 244 -12.27 -2.09 -2.67
C ILE A 244 -12.69 -2.92 -3.89
N GLU A 245 -12.28 -2.50 -5.08
CA GLU A 245 -12.54 -3.19 -6.34
C GLU A 245 -11.32 -4.03 -6.72
N ARG A 246 -11.50 -5.36 -6.85
CA ARG A 246 -10.44 -6.28 -7.27
C ARG A 246 -10.66 -6.69 -8.71
N SER A 247 -9.59 -6.61 -9.48
CA SER A 247 -9.54 -6.90 -10.91
C SER A 247 -8.49 -7.99 -11.18
N PRO A 248 -8.84 -9.29 -10.99
CA PRO A 248 -7.90 -10.40 -11.12
C PRO A 248 -7.27 -10.50 -12.51
N SER A 249 -8.03 -10.13 -13.55
CA SER A 249 -7.57 -10.16 -14.95
C SER A 249 -6.38 -9.23 -15.23
N TRP A 250 -6.14 -8.25 -14.37
CA TRP A 250 -5.03 -7.30 -14.50
C TRP A 250 -4.18 -7.21 -13.24
N SER A 251 -4.35 -8.14 -12.30
CA SER A 251 -3.68 -8.12 -10.99
C SER A 251 -3.77 -6.76 -10.29
N ARG A 252 -4.92 -6.09 -10.44
CA ARG A 252 -5.13 -4.71 -10.01
C ARG A 252 -6.14 -4.66 -8.87
N VAL A 253 -5.86 -3.83 -7.87
CA VAL A 253 -6.81 -3.54 -6.79
C VAL A 253 -6.97 -2.03 -6.69
N GLU A 254 -8.21 -1.55 -6.66
CA GLU A 254 -8.55 -0.15 -6.52
C GLU A 254 -9.24 0.09 -5.18
N TYR A 255 -8.75 1.09 -4.45
CA TYR A 255 -9.34 1.58 -3.21
C TYR A 255 -9.84 3.00 -3.45
N THR A 256 -11.15 3.21 -3.44
CA THR A 256 -11.79 4.50 -3.69
C THR A 256 -12.39 5.06 -2.40
N LEU A 257 -12.25 6.37 -2.20
CA LEU A 257 -12.86 7.09 -1.09
C LEU A 257 -14.14 7.78 -1.58
N GLU A 258 -15.27 7.10 -1.39
CA GLU A 258 -16.58 7.43 -1.97
C GLU A 258 -17.50 8.10 -0.94
N HIS A 259 -18.32 9.03 -1.41
CA HIS A 259 -19.31 9.72 -0.59
C HIS A 259 -20.67 9.69 -1.29
N ASN A 260 -21.73 9.37 -0.56
CA ASN A 260 -23.10 9.32 -1.09
C ASN A 260 -23.58 10.64 -1.71
N GLU A 261 -23.10 11.80 -1.21
CA GLU A 261 -23.46 13.12 -1.73
C GLU A 261 -22.61 13.58 -2.92
N SER A 262 -21.57 12.81 -3.31
CA SER A 262 -20.67 13.18 -4.41
C SER A 262 -20.59 12.06 -5.45
N PRO A 263 -20.87 12.34 -6.74
CA PRO A 263 -20.68 11.35 -7.80
C PRO A 263 -19.19 11.07 -8.11
N GLN A 264 -18.29 11.92 -7.61
CA GLN A 264 -16.84 11.79 -7.75
C GLN A 264 -16.23 11.38 -6.41
N HIS A 265 -15.26 10.47 -6.44
CA HIS A 265 -14.49 10.09 -5.26
C HIS A 265 -13.46 11.16 -4.91
N LEU A 266 -13.18 11.34 -3.62
CA LEU A 266 -12.16 12.29 -3.16
C LEU A 266 -10.75 11.83 -3.53
N ALA A 267 -10.51 10.53 -3.41
CA ALA A 267 -9.23 9.91 -3.73
C ALA A 267 -9.41 8.47 -4.22
N LYS A 268 -8.46 8.01 -5.02
CA LYS A 268 -8.40 6.63 -5.51
C LYS A 268 -6.97 6.13 -5.52
N LEU A 269 -6.72 5.02 -4.85
CA LEU A 269 -5.46 4.31 -4.83
C LEU A 269 -5.57 3.06 -5.70
N THR A 270 -4.73 2.96 -6.72
CA THR A 270 -4.61 1.78 -7.57
C THR A 270 -3.32 1.04 -7.24
N ARG A 271 -3.41 -0.26 -6.99
CA ARG A 271 -2.27 -1.18 -6.80
C ARG A 271 -2.16 -2.10 -7.99
N ASP A 272 -0.94 -2.30 -8.50
CA ASP A 272 -0.66 -3.05 -9.73
C ASP A 272 -0.10 -4.46 -9.51
N GLY A 273 -0.14 -4.95 -8.26
CA GLY A 273 0.36 -6.27 -7.88
C GLY A 273 1.89 -6.38 -7.81
N THR A 274 2.64 -5.34 -8.19
CA THR A 274 4.13 -5.35 -8.16
C THR A 274 4.72 -4.64 -6.94
N GLY A 275 3.87 -4.23 -6.00
CA GLY A 275 4.22 -3.28 -4.94
C GLY A 275 4.21 -1.82 -5.42
N GLY A 276 3.85 -1.58 -6.68
CA GLY A 276 3.67 -0.26 -7.29
C GLY A 276 2.20 0.20 -7.32
N GLY A 277 1.96 1.31 -8.00
CA GLY A 277 0.62 1.83 -8.17
C GLY A 277 0.56 3.34 -8.40
N TRP A 278 -0.65 3.88 -8.22
CA TRP A 278 -0.94 5.31 -8.38
C TRP A 278 -1.95 5.76 -7.33
N LEU A 279 -1.76 6.97 -6.81
CA LEU A 279 -2.76 7.65 -5.99
C LEU A 279 -3.26 8.88 -6.74
N GLU A 280 -4.55 8.94 -6.97
CA GLU A 280 -5.27 10.07 -7.55
C GLU A 280 -6.02 10.81 -6.44
N ILE A 281 -5.91 12.15 -6.39
CA ILE A 281 -6.56 13.00 -5.40
C ILE A 281 -7.26 14.15 -6.12
N ASP A 282 -8.56 14.32 -5.90
CA ASP A 282 -9.35 15.39 -6.48
C ASP A 282 -9.40 16.60 -5.53
N THR A 283 -8.65 17.65 -5.85
CA THR A 283 -8.64 18.87 -5.02
C THR A 283 -9.89 19.73 -5.22
N GLY A 284 -10.66 19.52 -6.29
CA GLY A 284 -11.95 20.17 -6.50
C GLY A 284 -13.03 19.61 -5.58
N ILE A 285 -12.99 18.30 -5.28
CA ILE A 285 -13.83 17.68 -4.24
C ILE A 285 -13.32 18.05 -2.86
N ALA A 286 -12.00 17.99 -2.62
CA ALA A 286 -11.42 18.38 -1.33
C ALA A 286 -11.82 19.80 -0.89
N ALA A 287 -11.88 20.75 -1.84
CA ALA A 287 -12.24 22.14 -1.57
C ALA A 287 -13.70 22.35 -1.12
N LYS A 288 -14.58 21.36 -1.32
CA LYS A 288 -15.99 21.41 -0.85
C LYS A 288 -16.14 20.97 0.60
N ILE A 289 -15.07 20.45 1.20
CA ILE A 289 -15.06 19.93 2.56
C ILE A 289 -14.45 21.02 3.44
N GLU A 290 -15.14 21.37 4.54
CA GLU A 290 -14.65 22.36 5.50
C GLU A 290 -13.51 21.80 6.38
N SER A 291 -12.40 21.42 5.75
CA SER A 291 -11.19 20.95 6.41
C SER A 291 -9.96 21.39 5.61
N TYR A 292 -8.95 21.86 6.33
CA TYR A 292 -7.69 22.27 5.75
C TYR A 292 -6.77 21.09 5.41
N PHE A 293 -6.90 19.97 6.12
CA PHE A 293 -5.96 18.85 6.01
C PHE A 293 -6.58 17.56 5.49
N ILE A 294 -7.79 17.63 4.93
CA ILE A 294 -8.53 16.46 4.43
C ILE A 294 -7.74 15.62 3.40
N VAL A 295 -6.87 16.26 2.60
CA VAL A 295 -6.06 15.53 1.60
C VAL A 295 -5.01 14.63 2.25
N ASP A 296 -4.35 15.08 3.33
CA ASP A 296 -3.37 14.25 4.06
C ASP A 296 -4.07 13.10 4.81
N VAL A 297 -5.26 13.38 5.33
CA VAL A 297 -6.14 12.37 5.95
C VAL A 297 -6.54 11.30 4.94
N ALA A 298 -7.02 11.69 3.74
CA ALA A 298 -7.43 10.77 2.69
C ALA A 298 -6.27 9.90 2.17
N VAL A 299 -5.09 10.51 1.94
CA VAL A 299 -3.86 9.81 1.57
C VAL A 299 -3.52 8.73 2.60
N THR A 300 -3.51 9.11 3.88
CA THR A 300 -3.18 8.20 4.97
C THR A 300 -4.18 7.06 5.06
N ALA A 301 -5.48 7.36 5.03
CA ALA A 301 -6.55 6.37 5.14
C ALA A 301 -6.44 5.30 4.05
N LEU A 302 -6.30 5.70 2.77
CA LEU A 302 -6.20 4.74 1.66
C LEU A 302 -4.94 3.86 1.75
N LEU A 303 -3.79 4.44 2.10
CA LEU A 303 -2.57 3.66 2.25
C LEU A 303 -2.64 2.68 3.43
N LEU A 304 -3.30 3.07 4.54
CA LEU A 304 -3.50 2.18 5.69
C LEU A 304 -4.44 1.03 5.35
N VAL A 305 -5.56 1.30 4.69
CA VAL A 305 -6.50 0.26 4.25
C VAL A 305 -5.83 -0.68 3.26
N ALA A 306 -5.11 -0.18 2.27
CA ALA A 306 -4.39 -1.02 1.31
C ALA A 306 -3.30 -1.88 2.00
N SER A 307 -2.56 -1.30 2.94
CA SER A 307 -1.53 -2.01 3.72
C SER A 307 -2.13 -3.12 4.59
N ALA A 308 -3.31 -2.91 5.16
CA ALA A 308 -4.02 -3.94 5.93
C ALA A 308 -4.61 -5.02 5.01
N ASP A 309 -5.19 -4.63 3.89
CA ASP A 309 -5.79 -5.55 2.91
C ASP A 309 -4.76 -6.52 2.31
N GLU A 310 -3.56 -6.01 2.00
CA GLU A 310 -2.44 -6.82 1.48
C GLU A 310 -1.91 -7.84 2.51
N LYS A 311 -1.99 -7.53 3.80
CA LYS A 311 -1.61 -8.47 4.86
C LYS A 311 -2.65 -9.57 5.05
N ASN A 312 -3.92 -9.24 4.86
CA ASN A 312 -5.04 -10.15 5.07
C ASN A 312 -5.39 -10.97 3.83
N THR A 313 -4.97 -10.53 2.64
CA THR A 313 -5.19 -11.25 1.38
C THR A 313 -3.91 -12.03 1.02
N PRO A 314 -3.95 -13.37 0.92
CA PRO A 314 -2.79 -14.14 0.50
C PRO A 314 -2.36 -13.68 -0.90
N ALA A 315 -1.05 -13.44 -1.09
CA ALA A 315 -0.48 -13.07 -2.38
C ALA A 315 -0.96 -14.05 -3.45
N MET A 316 -1.79 -13.57 -4.37
CA MET A 316 -2.30 -14.37 -5.47
C MET A 316 -1.07 -14.87 -6.25
N GLU A 317 -0.88 -16.18 -6.33
CA GLU A 317 0.25 -16.78 -7.01
C GLU A 317 0.36 -16.17 -8.41
N VAL A 318 1.45 -15.45 -8.66
CA VAL A 318 1.80 -14.97 -9.99
C VAL A 318 1.97 -16.22 -10.85
N PHE A 319 0.94 -16.55 -11.61
CA PHE A 319 0.97 -17.67 -12.53
C PHE A 319 2.04 -17.35 -13.57
N GLU A 320 3.20 -18.01 -13.49
CA GLU A 320 4.22 -17.89 -14.52
C GLU A 320 3.56 -18.23 -15.87
N PRO A 321 3.67 -17.35 -16.88
CA PRO A 321 3.13 -17.66 -18.19
C PRO A 321 3.79 -18.98 -18.66
N PRO A 322 3.01 -19.92 -19.22
CA PRO A 322 3.55 -21.20 -19.65
C PRO A 322 4.73 -20.94 -20.60
N PRO A 323 5.84 -21.67 -20.44
CA PRO A 323 7.04 -21.43 -21.25
C PRO A 323 6.66 -21.44 -22.72
N PRO A 324 7.14 -20.47 -23.53
CA PRO A 324 6.80 -20.41 -24.94
C PRO A 324 7.18 -21.73 -25.58
N LEU A 325 6.19 -22.42 -26.15
CA LEU A 325 6.44 -23.59 -27.00
C LEU A 325 7.28 -23.11 -28.18
N ILE A 326 8.59 -23.31 -28.09
CA ILE A 326 9.49 -23.18 -29.23
C ILE A 326 9.12 -24.34 -30.17
N LEU A 327 8.13 -24.09 -31.03
CA LEU A 327 7.90 -24.90 -32.22
C LEU A 327 9.12 -24.73 -33.11
N THR A 328 10.14 -25.56 -32.87
CA THR A 328 11.25 -25.68 -33.82
C THR A 328 10.64 -26.15 -35.14
N ALA A 329 10.81 -25.32 -36.16
CA ALA A 329 10.45 -25.61 -37.54
C ALA A 329 11.35 -26.74 -38.06
N LYS A 330 11.10 -27.97 -37.61
CA LYS A 330 11.78 -29.17 -38.12
C LYS A 330 10.93 -30.42 -37.93
N GLN A 331 9.63 -30.32 -38.23
CA GLN A 331 8.79 -31.51 -38.33
C GLN A 331 7.68 -31.39 -39.38
N GLU A 332 7.96 -30.70 -40.49
CA GLU A 332 7.27 -30.98 -41.75
C GLU A 332 7.98 -32.13 -42.46
N LYS A 333 7.66 -33.36 -42.07
CA LYS A 333 7.71 -34.58 -42.91
C LYS A 333 7.42 -35.78 -42.04
N ARG A 334 6.13 -36.11 -41.92
CA ARG A 334 5.53 -37.44 -42.11
C ARG A 334 4.19 -37.48 -41.39
N LEU A 335 3.21 -36.92 -42.07
CA LEU A 335 1.88 -37.52 -42.06
C LEU A 335 2.00 -38.98 -42.53
N SER A 336 1.16 -39.81 -41.92
CA SER A 336 0.72 -41.15 -42.30
C SER A 336 1.30 -42.32 -41.48
N LYS A 337 0.34 -43.19 -41.13
CA LYS A 337 0.39 -44.56 -40.62
C LYS A 337 0.30 -44.78 -39.10
N ILE A 338 -0.88 -45.34 -38.76
CA ILE A 338 -1.08 -46.60 -38.01
C ILE A 338 -0.61 -46.55 -36.54
N GLY A 339 -1.34 -46.94 -35.50
CA GLY A 339 -2.56 -47.71 -35.31
C GLY A 339 -2.51 -48.23 -33.87
N LYS A 340 -3.69 -48.42 -33.25
CA LYS A 340 -4.01 -49.29 -32.08
C LYS A 340 -3.08 -49.32 -30.83
N ARG A 341 -3.72 -48.98 -29.70
CA ARG A 341 -3.84 -49.78 -28.45
C ARG A 341 -2.54 -50.29 -27.80
N ASP A 342 -2.19 -49.79 -26.61
CA ASP A 342 -2.30 -50.59 -25.37
C ASP A 342 -1.98 -49.80 -24.09
N GLU A 343 -2.53 -50.33 -23.00
CA GLU A 343 -2.49 -49.88 -21.62
C GLU A 343 -1.16 -50.18 -20.88
N ARG A 344 -0.95 -49.46 -19.77
CA ARG A 344 -0.15 -49.80 -18.56
C ARG A 344 1.39 -49.77 -18.64
N LYS A 345 2.01 -48.87 -17.85
CA LYS A 345 2.56 -49.18 -16.50
C LYS A 345 3.31 -47.99 -15.87
N LYS A 346 3.03 -47.78 -14.58
CA LYS A 346 3.88 -47.10 -13.58
C LYS A 346 5.26 -47.74 -13.47
N ARG A 347 6.27 -46.89 -13.25
CA ARG A 347 7.49 -47.00 -12.41
C ARG A 347 8.34 -45.77 -12.76
N HIS A 348 9.26 -45.24 -11.97
CA HIS A 348 9.62 -45.24 -10.56
C HIS A 348 10.79 -44.23 -10.53
N MET A 349 10.87 -43.46 -9.45
CA MET A 349 11.87 -42.45 -9.16
C MET A 349 13.30 -43.01 -9.22
N GLU A 350 14.23 -42.32 -9.87
CA GLU A 350 15.62 -42.31 -9.41
C GLU A 350 16.35 -41.07 -9.93
N SER A 351 16.92 -40.37 -8.96
CA SER A 351 17.93 -39.33 -9.05
C SER A 351 19.08 -39.76 -9.94
N PHE A 352 19.51 -38.88 -10.83
CA PHE A 352 20.87 -38.90 -11.35
C PHE A 352 21.48 -37.51 -11.16
N GLU A 353 22.48 -37.51 -10.29
CA GLU A 353 23.57 -36.54 -10.21
C GLU A 353 24.05 -36.20 -11.63
N ILE A 354 24.17 -34.90 -11.94
CA ILE A 354 24.94 -34.47 -13.09
C ILE A 354 26.02 -33.50 -12.64
N ASP A 355 27.18 -33.85 -13.16
CA ASP A 355 28.54 -33.57 -12.77
C ASP A 355 28.96 -32.13 -13.12
N VAL A 356 29.88 -31.62 -12.31
CA VAL A 356 30.54 -30.32 -12.47
C VAL A 356 31.91 -30.59 -13.05
N GLU A 357 32.11 -30.47 -14.36
CA GLU A 357 33.43 -30.02 -14.86
C GLU A 357 33.48 -29.60 -16.34
N SER A 358 34.11 -28.43 -16.53
CA SER A 358 34.94 -28.01 -17.68
C SER A 358 34.33 -27.88 -19.08
N GLN A 359 34.40 -26.67 -19.60
CA GLN A 359 35.04 -26.42 -20.90
C GLN A 359 35.46 -24.95 -21.00
N ASP A 360 36.77 -24.76 -21.12
CA ASP A 360 37.46 -23.50 -21.36
C ASP A 360 38.02 -23.47 -22.79
N GLU A 361 38.11 -22.26 -23.34
CA GLU A 361 38.93 -21.78 -24.47
C GLU A 361 38.63 -22.20 -25.94
N SER A 362 38.35 -21.22 -26.81
CA SER A 362 39.37 -20.70 -27.76
C SER A 362 38.84 -19.68 -28.79
N LEU A 363 39.40 -18.47 -28.67
CA LEU A 363 39.73 -17.36 -29.59
C LEU A 363 39.38 -17.37 -31.10
N GLY A 364 38.90 -16.20 -31.59
CA GLY A 364 39.01 -15.75 -32.98
C GLY A 364 38.65 -14.27 -33.20
N LYS A 365 39.61 -13.43 -33.61
CA LYS A 365 39.58 -11.95 -33.76
C LYS A 365 38.95 -11.44 -35.08
N SER A 366 38.27 -10.29 -35.06
CA SER A 366 38.65 -9.04 -35.79
C SER A 366 37.61 -7.90 -35.59
N LYS A 367 38.06 -6.64 -35.72
CA LYS A 367 37.51 -5.33 -35.27
C LYS A 367 37.34 -4.39 -36.50
N PRO A 368 36.91 -3.08 -36.43
CA PRO A 368 36.51 -2.21 -35.29
C PRO A 368 35.36 -1.18 -35.51
N ARG A 369 35.10 -0.37 -34.45
CA ARG A 369 34.36 0.92 -34.27
C ARG A 369 33.00 0.71 -33.59
N GLU A 370 32.62 1.33 -32.47
CA GLU A 370 32.95 2.63 -31.85
C GLU A 370 32.94 2.57 -30.31
N LYS A 371 33.25 3.68 -29.64
CA LYS A 371 33.68 3.81 -28.23
C LYS A 371 32.49 3.85 -27.26
N GLU A 372 32.58 3.12 -26.13
CA GLU A 372 32.15 3.56 -24.79
C GLU A 372 32.64 2.61 -23.68
N ASP A 373 33.30 3.22 -22.70
CA ASP A 373 33.61 2.87 -21.30
C ASP A 373 34.06 1.48 -20.83
N LYS A 374 35.33 1.45 -20.38
CA LYS A 374 36.06 0.30 -19.84
C LYS A 374 35.74 0.09 -18.35
N LEU A 375 35.10 -1.02 -18.01
CA LEU A 375 35.26 -1.70 -16.71
C LEU A 375 34.97 -3.21 -16.85
N PRO A 376 36.00 -4.06 -16.95
CA PRO A 376 35.83 -5.43 -16.44
C PRO A 376 37.03 -6.01 -15.66
N PHE A 377 38.11 -5.26 -15.43
CA PHE A 377 39.30 -5.81 -14.73
C PHE A 377 39.34 -5.47 -13.23
N LEU A 378 38.97 -4.25 -12.84
CA LEU A 378 39.03 -3.80 -11.44
C LEU A 378 38.08 -4.57 -10.52
N ILE A 379 36.90 -4.94 -11.03
CA ILE A 379 35.91 -5.71 -10.27
C ILE A 379 36.43 -7.11 -9.93
N ARG A 380 37.14 -7.78 -10.85
CA ARG A 380 37.73 -9.10 -10.60
C ARG A 380 38.84 -9.06 -9.55
N VAL A 381 39.59 -7.95 -9.49
CA VAL A 381 40.63 -7.73 -8.46
C VAL A 381 39.97 -7.49 -7.09
N ILE A 382 38.93 -6.66 -7.03
CA ILE A 382 38.19 -6.39 -5.79
C ILE A 382 37.57 -7.67 -5.23
N VAL A 383 36.93 -8.48 -6.07
CA VAL A 383 36.33 -9.76 -5.64
C VAL A 383 37.39 -10.72 -5.08
N LYS A 384 38.60 -10.78 -5.67
CA LYS A 384 39.70 -11.60 -5.14
C LYS A 384 40.22 -11.11 -3.79
N ILE A 385 40.31 -9.79 -3.60
CA ILE A 385 40.73 -9.18 -2.33
C ILE A 385 39.69 -9.45 -1.24
N VAL A 386 38.39 -9.26 -1.54
CA VAL A 386 37.30 -9.52 -0.59
C VAL A 386 37.26 -10.99 -0.17
N LYS A 387 37.44 -11.92 -1.11
CA LYS A 387 37.48 -13.36 -0.80
C LYS A 387 38.68 -13.73 0.07
N GLY A 388 39.83 -13.09 -0.13
CA GLY A 388 41.03 -13.26 0.72
C GLY A 388 40.83 -12.73 2.14
N LEU A 389 40.24 -11.54 2.28
CA LEU A 389 39.94 -10.94 3.58
C LEU A 389 38.92 -11.76 4.37
N PHE A 390 37.89 -12.29 3.71
CA PHE A 390 36.90 -13.16 4.33
C PHE A 390 37.51 -14.48 4.83
N ALA A 391 38.40 -15.09 4.04
CA ALA A 391 39.13 -16.28 4.46
C ALA A 391 40.03 -16.01 5.69
N CYS A 392 40.70 -14.86 5.73
CA CYS A 392 41.52 -14.44 6.86
C CYS A 392 40.68 -14.23 8.13
N PHE A 393 39.51 -13.59 7.99
CA PHE A 393 38.58 -13.36 9.10
C PHE A 393 38.06 -14.67 9.71
N ILE A 394 37.66 -15.64 8.88
CA ILE A 394 37.26 -16.97 9.36
C ILE A 394 38.41 -17.68 10.07
N TRP A 395 39.64 -17.52 9.59
CA TRP A 395 40.82 -18.13 10.22
C TRP A 395 41.09 -17.57 11.62
N ILE A 396 40.98 -16.24 11.79
CA ILE A 396 41.11 -15.56 13.09
C ILE A 396 39.99 -16.00 14.05
N LEU A 397 38.75 -16.11 13.56
CA LEU A 397 37.62 -16.64 14.34
C LEU A 397 37.86 -18.08 14.81
N THR A 398 38.43 -18.92 13.93
CA THR A 398 38.72 -20.32 14.27
C THR A 398 39.80 -20.44 15.35
N ILE A 399 40.83 -19.58 15.31
CA ILE A 399 41.88 -19.53 16.35
C ILE A 399 41.30 -19.03 17.66
N SER A 400 40.53 -17.95 17.65
CA SER A 400 39.93 -17.38 18.86
C SER A 400 38.97 -18.37 19.55
N PHE A 401 38.14 -19.10 18.79
CA PHE A 401 37.31 -20.17 19.36
C PHE A 401 38.14 -21.29 20.00
N LYS A 402 39.29 -21.66 19.40
CA LYS A 402 40.21 -22.63 20.01
C LYS A 402 40.83 -22.11 21.31
N CYS A 403 41.27 -20.85 21.35
CA CYS A 403 41.81 -20.23 22.56
C CYS A 403 40.77 -20.17 23.69
N VAL A 404 39.53 -19.81 23.38
CA VAL A 404 38.42 -19.81 24.34
C VAL A 404 38.15 -21.23 24.85
N GLY A 405 38.13 -22.24 23.96
CA GLY A 405 37.98 -23.64 24.34
C GLY A 405 39.08 -24.14 25.29
N PHE A 406 40.33 -23.73 25.06
CA PHE A 406 41.44 -24.04 25.97
C PHE A 406 41.31 -23.35 27.33
N ALA A 407 40.88 -22.09 27.36
CA ALA A 407 40.61 -21.36 28.60
C ALA A 407 39.49 -22.03 29.42
N PHE A 408 38.39 -22.42 28.78
CA PHE A 408 37.30 -23.16 29.43
C PHE A 408 37.77 -24.51 29.98
N LYS A 409 38.60 -25.26 29.23
CA LYS A 409 39.15 -26.55 29.68
C LYS A 409 40.12 -26.40 30.86
N GLY A 410 40.85 -25.28 30.93
CA GLY A 410 41.68 -24.90 32.07
C GLY A 410 40.85 -24.56 33.31
N CYS A 411 39.83 -23.71 33.16
CA CYS A 411 38.92 -23.35 34.24
C CYS A 411 38.14 -24.55 34.79
N TYR A 412 37.70 -25.48 33.92
CA TYR A 412 37.01 -26.71 34.35
C TYR A 412 37.88 -27.63 35.21
N LYS A 413 39.20 -27.71 34.92
CA LYS A 413 40.14 -28.48 35.75
C LYS A 413 40.42 -27.82 37.10
N CYS A 414 40.30 -26.50 37.22
CA CYS A 414 40.49 -25.79 38.48
C CYS A 414 39.24 -25.77 39.38
N VAL A 415 38.04 -25.88 38.81
CA VAL A 415 36.77 -25.92 39.56
C VAL A 415 36.36 -27.35 39.94
N GLY A 416 36.78 -28.37 39.19
CA GLY A 416 36.51 -29.79 39.49
C GLY A 416 37.40 -30.43 40.56
N SER A 417 38.29 -29.69 41.22
CA SER A 417 39.21 -30.23 42.26
C SER A 417 38.73 -30.01 43.70
N LYS A 418 37.45 -29.64 43.89
CA LYS A 418 36.80 -29.56 45.19
C LYS A 418 35.39 -30.14 45.13
N TYR A 419 35.24 -31.37 44.63
CA TYR A 419 34.21 -32.33 45.04
C TYR A 419 34.68 -33.74 44.75
#